data_AF-A0AAU3UET7-F1
#
_entry.id   AF-A0AAU3UET7-F1
#
_cell.length_a   1.000
_cell.length_b   1.000
_cell.length_c   1.000
_cell.angle_alpha   90.00
_cell.angle_beta   90.00
_cell.angle_gamma   90.00
#
_symmetry.space_group_name_H-M   'P 1'
#
loop_
_entity.id
_entity.type
_entity.pdbx_description
1 polymer ?
#
loop_
_entity_poly.entity_id
_entity_poly.type
_entity_poly.pdbx_seq_one_letter_code
_entity_poly.pdbx_strand_id
1 'polypeptide(L)'
;MTSSQQTPAAALAPVWREVLASSHKALIDVVSGVAADQWDNATPCSQWTVTQVVQHAAGDQLAYAKFLGIGDGPSYNPFEPSGNIEGRATELVTAAIEPTAAAWATVADDTEAVPTPLPFGELPTPVAGVLCALDAAVHAWDIAIGTGQPSPLTDELAGHLLTAADGLIEPLRDYGVVAAIVEGAPASDTPVVDELLAYLGRDPRA
;
A
#
# COMPACT_ATOMS: atom_id res chain seq x y z
N MET A 1 -5.61 -34.86 -13.05
CA MET A 1 -6.41 -33.66 -13.33
C MET A 1 -5.68 -32.50 -12.69
N THR A 2 -4.93 -31.73 -13.48
CA THR A 2 -4.23 -30.53 -13.00
C THR A 2 -5.30 -29.48 -12.70
N SER A 3 -5.53 -29.20 -11.42
CA SER A 3 -6.28 -28.02 -11.02
C SER A 3 -5.58 -26.83 -11.66
N SER A 4 -6.23 -26.16 -12.61
CA SER A 4 -5.66 -24.96 -13.22
C SER A 4 -5.72 -23.89 -12.14
N GLN A 5 -4.59 -23.57 -11.51
CA GLN A 5 -4.53 -22.45 -10.57
C GLN A 5 -4.99 -21.20 -11.32
N GLN A 6 -5.95 -20.49 -10.72
CA GLN A 6 -6.45 -19.23 -11.24
C GLN A 6 -5.31 -18.21 -11.24
N THR A 7 -5.18 -17.39 -12.29
CA THR A 7 -4.16 -16.33 -12.32
C THR A 7 -4.46 -15.27 -11.25
N PRO A 8 -3.46 -14.53 -10.73
CA PRO A 8 -3.70 -13.44 -9.79
C PRO A 8 -4.74 -12.42 -10.29
N ALA A 9 -4.67 -12.04 -11.56
CA ALA A 9 -5.63 -11.14 -12.18
C ALA A 9 -7.07 -11.69 -12.13
N ALA A 10 -7.26 -12.98 -12.43
CA ALA A 10 -8.59 -13.60 -12.39
C ALA A 10 -9.11 -13.78 -10.96
N ALA A 11 -8.24 -14.00 -9.98
CA ALA A 11 -8.62 -14.08 -8.56
C ALA A 11 -9.01 -12.71 -7.98
N LEU A 12 -8.34 -11.64 -8.42
CA LEU A 12 -8.55 -10.27 -7.91
C LEU A 12 -9.62 -9.49 -8.67
N ALA A 13 -9.98 -9.90 -9.89
CA ALA A 13 -11.00 -9.25 -10.71
C ALA A 13 -12.32 -8.90 -9.98
N PRO A 14 -12.90 -9.77 -9.12
CA PRO A 14 -14.15 -9.43 -8.44
C PRO A 14 -13.99 -8.47 -7.25
N VAL A 15 -12.77 -8.27 -6.72
CA VAL A 15 -12.55 -7.61 -5.41
C VAL A 15 -11.63 -6.39 -5.46
N TRP A 16 -10.86 -6.19 -6.53
CA TRP A 16 -9.78 -5.20 -6.55
C TRP A 16 -10.23 -3.76 -6.21
N ARG A 17 -11.45 -3.37 -6.61
CA ARG A 17 -12.02 -2.05 -6.28
C ARG A 17 -12.31 -1.91 -4.78
N GLU A 18 -12.85 -2.95 -4.17
CA GLU A 18 -13.17 -2.97 -2.73
C GLU A 18 -11.89 -3.01 -1.88
N VAL A 19 -10.91 -3.82 -2.31
CA VAL A 19 -9.59 -3.89 -1.68
C VAL A 19 -8.90 -2.53 -1.72
N LEU A 20 -8.91 -1.85 -2.86
CA LEU A 20 -8.35 -0.51 -3.01
C LEU A 20 -9.07 0.52 -2.13
N ALA A 21 -10.41 0.56 -2.18
CA ALA A 21 -11.20 1.51 -1.39
C ALA A 21 -11.01 1.30 0.12
N SER A 22 -10.95 0.05 0.58
CA SER A 22 -10.70 -0.30 1.99
C SER A 22 -9.31 0.14 2.44
N SER A 23 -8.31 -0.02 1.58
CA SER A 23 -6.92 0.37 1.87
C SER A 23 -6.74 1.89 1.91
N HIS A 24 -7.37 2.62 0.99
CA HIS A 24 -7.44 4.09 1.04
C HIS A 24 -8.12 4.59 2.31
N LYS A 25 -9.24 3.96 2.69
CA LYS A 25 -9.94 4.30 3.92
C LYS A 25 -9.06 4.06 5.14
N ALA A 26 -8.38 2.92 5.22
CA ALA A 26 -7.46 2.61 6.30
C ALA A 26 -6.39 3.70 6.46
N LEU A 27 -5.78 4.13 5.36
CA LEU A 27 -4.76 5.20 5.37
C LEU A 27 -5.32 6.55 5.86
N ILE A 28 -6.50 6.95 5.39
CA ILE A 28 -7.17 8.19 5.85
C ILE A 28 -7.47 8.12 7.34
N ASP A 29 -8.03 7.00 7.80
CA ASP A 29 -8.47 6.84 9.19
C ASP A 29 -7.29 6.88 10.15
N VAL A 30 -6.20 6.13 9.89
CA VAL A 30 -5.03 6.11 10.80
C VAL A 30 -4.32 7.45 10.84
N VAL A 31 -4.22 8.17 9.72
CA VAL A 31 -3.61 9.51 9.67
C VAL A 31 -4.45 10.54 10.42
N SER A 32 -5.77 10.37 10.42
CA SER A 32 -6.68 11.21 11.22
C SER A 32 -6.55 10.96 12.72
N GLY A 33 -6.07 9.78 13.12
CA GLY A 33 -5.87 9.38 14.52
C GLY A 33 -4.51 9.77 15.11
N VAL A 34 -3.56 10.29 14.32
CA VAL A 34 -2.20 10.63 14.80
C VAL A 34 -2.25 11.85 15.73
N ALA A 35 -1.73 11.69 16.95
CA ALA A 35 -1.61 12.78 17.91
C ALA A 35 -0.43 13.71 17.58
N ALA A 36 -0.51 14.96 18.05
CA ALA A 36 0.45 16.01 17.70
C ALA A 36 1.91 15.71 18.10
N ASP A 37 2.14 14.81 19.06
CA ASP A 37 3.46 14.41 19.56
C ASP A 37 3.99 13.10 18.95
N GLN A 38 3.26 12.50 18.01
CA GLN A 38 3.61 11.18 17.45
C GLN A 38 4.24 11.22 16.05
N TRP A 39 4.33 12.40 15.43
CA TRP A 39 4.79 12.58 14.04
C TRP A 39 6.25 12.15 13.81
N ASP A 40 7.08 12.22 14.84
CA ASP A 40 8.50 11.81 14.80
C ASP A 40 8.72 10.38 15.31
N ASN A 41 7.67 9.65 15.67
CA ASN A 41 7.80 8.28 16.16
C ASN A 41 8.40 7.37 15.07
N ALA A 42 9.22 6.41 15.51
CA ALA A 42 9.69 5.33 14.65
C ALA A 42 8.52 4.46 14.18
N THR A 43 8.67 3.86 13.01
CA THR A 43 7.68 2.94 12.43
C THR A 43 8.33 1.58 12.09
N PRO A 44 7.54 0.53 11.88
CA PRO A 44 8.04 -0.73 11.32
C PRO A 44 8.66 -0.59 9.93
N CYS A 45 8.30 0.45 9.16
CA CYS A 45 9.06 0.90 8.00
C CYS A 45 10.34 1.60 8.51
N SER A 46 11.29 0.78 8.98
CA SER A 46 12.37 1.15 9.91
C SER A 46 13.25 2.36 9.55
N GLN A 47 13.24 2.81 8.31
CA GLN A 47 13.99 3.99 7.86
C GLN A 47 13.23 5.31 8.07
N TRP A 48 11.93 5.25 8.35
CA TRP A 48 11.03 6.39 8.29
C TRP A 48 10.23 6.59 9.58
N THR A 49 10.12 7.87 9.94
CA THR A 49 9.17 8.36 10.95
C THR A 49 7.73 8.30 10.44
N VAL A 50 6.75 8.47 11.33
CA VAL A 50 5.33 8.57 10.95
C VAL A 50 5.11 9.62 9.85
N THR A 51 5.70 10.81 9.99
CA THR A 51 5.60 11.87 8.96
C THR A 51 6.13 11.41 7.61
N GLN A 52 7.26 10.70 7.59
CA GLN A 52 7.88 10.23 6.37
C GLN A 52 7.07 9.13 5.68
N VAL A 53 6.48 8.21 6.46
CA VAL A 53 5.57 7.17 5.92
C VAL A 53 4.32 7.81 5.30
N VAL A 54 3.73 8.82 5.97
CA VAL A 54 2.57 9.54 5.42
C VAL A 54 2.92 10.25 4.11
N GLN A 55 4.08 10.91 4.05
CA GLN A 55 4.55 11.56 2.84
C GLN A 55 4.79 10.56 1.71
N HIS A 56 5.43 9.43 2.00
CA HIS A 56 5.64 8.37 1.01
C HIS A 56 4.31 7.85 0.44
N ALA A 57 3.40 7.40 1.32
CA ALA A 57 2.14 6.81 0.91
C ALA A 57 1.30 7.79 0.08
N ALA A 58 1.18 9.06 0.50
CA ALA A 58 0.49 10.08 -0.29
C ALA A 58 1.12 10.28 -1.67
N GLY A 59 2.46 10.28 -1.74
CA GLY A 59 3.19 10.46 -2.99
C GLY A 59 3.04 9.27 -3.95
N ASP A 60 3.02 8.04 -3.44
CA ASP A 60 2.83 6.84 -4.24
C ASP A 60 1.41 6.78 -4.83
N GLN A 61 0.39 7.11 -4.04
CA GLN A 61 -0.99 7.20 -4.54
C GLN A 61 -1.10 8.22 -5.69
N LEU A 62 -0.48 9.41 -5.56
CA LEU A 62 -0.44 10.39 -6.64
C LEU A 62 0.29 9.88 -7.89
N ALA A 63 1.31 9.04 -7.72
CA ALA A 63 2.03 8.44 -8.84
C ALA A 63 1.10 7.51 -9.64
N TYR A 64 0.29 6.68 -8.98
CA TYR A 64 -0.75 5.89 -9.67
C TYR A 64 -1.76 6.76 -10.42
N ALA A 65 -2.25 7.84 -9.81
CA ALA A 65 -3.18 8.77 -10.49
C ALA A 65 -2.59 9.31 -11.80
N LYS A 66 -1.32 9.76 -11.75
CA LYS A 66 -0.58 10.26 -12.91
C LYS A 66 -0.49 9.23 -14.03
N PHE A 67 -0.11 8.00 -13.70
CA PHE A 67 0.05 6.94 -14.71
C PHE A 67 -1.28 6.57 -15.35
N LEU A 68 -2.39 6.67 -14.61
CA LEU A 68 -3.75 6.54 -15.13
C LEU A 68 -4.26 7.82 -15.85
N GLY A 69 -3.42 8.84 -16.02
CA GLY A 69 -3.72 10.04 -16.80
C GLY A 69 -4.40 11.18 -16.03
N ILE A 70 -4.42 11.13 -14.69
CA ILE A 70 -5.02 12.15 -13.82
C ILE A 70 -3.96 12.83 -12.95
N GLY A 71 -3.80 14.14 -13.11
CA GLY A 71 -2.86 14.94 -12.33
C GLY A 71 -1.39 14.77 -12.73
N ASP A 72 -0.51 15.54 -12.10
CA ASP A 72 0.92 15.60 -12.45
C ASP A 72 1.80 14.60 -11.66
N GLY A 73 1.20 13.90 -10.69
CA GLY A 73 1.88 13.04 -9.71
C GLY A 73 2.45 13.81 -8.52
N PRO A 74 3.28 13.16 -7.69
CA PRO A 74 3.90 13.82 -6.55
C PRO A 74 4.88 14.91 -7.01
N SER A 75 4.88 16.05 -6.31
CA SER A 75 5.82 17.16 -6.54
C SER A 75 7.19 16.95 -5.89
N TYR A 76 7.38 15.82 -5.21
CA TYR A 76 8.59 15.40 -4.51
C TYR A 76 8.89 13.93 -4.84
N ASN A 77 10.08 13.46 -4.47
CA ASN A 77 10.43 12.05 -4.58
C ASN A 77 9.80 11.27 -3.40
N PRO A 78 8.80 10.38 -3.62
CA PRO A 78 8.18 9.63 -2.54
C PRO A 78 9.14 8.63 -1.88
N PHE A 79 10.25 8.28 -2.52
CA PHE A 79 11.28 7.38 -1.95
C PHE A 79 12.35 8.12 -1.13
N GLU A 80 12.29 9.45 -1.08
CA GLU A 80 13.15 10.30 -0.24
C GLU A 80 12.28 11.28 0.57
N PRO A 81 11.36 10.79 1.42
CA PRO A 81 10.47 11.67 2.17
C PRO A 81 11.25 12.55 3.15
N SER A 82 11.04 13.86 3.02
CA SER A 82 11.69 14.91 3.82
C SER A 82 11.36 14.87 5.31
N GLY A 83 10.23 14.27 5.69
CA GLY A 83 9.71 14.34 7.06
C GLY A 83 9.10 15.69 7.43
N ASN A 84 8.78 16.53 6.43
CA ASN A 84 8.09 17.79 6.61
C ASN A 84 6.82 17.83 5.76
N ILE A 85 5.67 18.02 6.40
CA ILE A 85 4.37 18.19 5.73
C ILE A 85 3.94 19.64 5.90
N GLU A 86 3.70 20.32 4.79
CA GLU A 86 3.06 21.64 4.80
C GLU A 86 1.56 21.47 5.08
N GLY A 87 1.03 22.19 6.07
CA GLY A 87 -0.39 22.09 6.43
C GLY A 87 -0.72 20.84 7.25
N ARG A 88 -1.92 20.29 7.07
CA ARG A 88 -2.38 19.11 7.83
C ARG A 88 -2.07 17.83 7.04
N ALA A 89 -1.50 16.82 7.71
CA ALA A 89 -1.27 15.50 7.13
C ALA A 89 -2.55 14.86 6.55
N THR A 90 -3.70 15.10 7.17
CA THR A 90 -4.99 14.65 6.64
C THR A 90 -5.36 15.31 5.33
N GLU A 91 -5.02 16.59 5.13
CA GLU A 91 -5.24 17.28 3.84
C GLU A 91 -4.33 16.71 2.76
N LEU A 92 -3.06 16.43 3.09
CA LEU A 92 -2.12 15.79 2.15
C LEU A 92 -2.65 14.44 1.67
N VAL A 93 -3.08 13.57 2.58
CA VAL A 93 -3.56 12.23 2.26
C VAL A 93 -4.88 12.27 1.49
N THR A 94 -5.84 13.12 1.90
CA THR A 94 -7.09 13.28 1.14
C THR A 94 -6.84 13.84 -0.26
N ALA A 95 -5.96 14.84 -0.40
CA ALA A 95 -5.59 15.41 -1.70
C ALA A 95 -4.82 14.44 -2.60
N ALA A 96 -4.21 13.39 -2.04
CA ALA A 96 -3.62 12.30 -2.79
C ALA A 96 -4.66 11.24 -3.19
N ILE A 97 -5.48 10.79 -2.24
CA ILE A 97 -6.42 9.68 -2.47
C ILE A 97 -7.57 10.09 -3.40
N GLU A 98 -8.11 11.30 -3.28
CA GLU A 98 -9.22 11.75 -4.13
C GLU A 98 -8.93 11.66 -5.64
N PRO A 99 -7.84 12.24 -6.18
CA PRO A 99 -7.51 12.09 -7.59
C PRO A 99 -7.14 10.64 -7.96
N THR A 100 -6.51 9.87 -7.07
CA THR A 100 -6.20 8.45 -7.34
C THR A 100 -7.45 7.60 -7.46
N ALA A 101 -8.40 7.74 -6.53
CA ALA A 101 -9.69 7.07 -6.59
C ALA A 101 -10.49 7.50 -7.83
N ALA A 102 -10.46 8.79 -8.19
CA ALA A 102 -11.07 9.28 -9.42
C ALA A 102 -10.43 8.65 -10.67
N ALA A 103 -9.09 8.51 -10.70
CA ALA A 103 -8.37 7.87 -11.78
C ALA A 103 -8.78 6.40 -11.96
N TRP A 104 -8.81 5.63 -10.87
CA TRP A 104 -9.27 4.23 -10.89
C TRP A 104 -10.74 4.07 -11.29
N ALA A 105 -11.58 5.07 -10.99
CA ALA A 105 -12.98 5.08 -11.42
C ALA A 105 -13.14 5.28 -12.94
N THR A 106 -12.12 5.81 -13.65
CA THR A 106 -12.13 5.92 -15.12
C THR A 106 -11.76 4.62 -15.85
N VAL A 107 -11.15 3.67 -15.14
CA VAL A 107 -10.74 2.38 -15.72
C VAL A 107 -11.98 1.51 -15.93
N ALA A 108 -12.28 1.17 -17.18
CA ALA A 108 -13.41 0.32 -17.52
C ALA A 108 -13.18 -1.13 -17.08
N ASP A 109 -14.24 -1.85 -16.74
CA ASP A 109 -14.14 -3.21 -16.21
C ASP A 109 -13.54 -4.23 -17.19
N ASP A 110 -13.58 -3.95 -18.50
CA ASP A 110 -12.98 -4.77 -19.57
C ASP A 110 -11.55 -4.33 -19.94
N THR A 111 -10.98 -3.35 -19.22
CA THR A 111 -9.58 -2.93 -19.40
C THR A 111 -8.65 -4.04 -18.90
N GLU A 112 -7.93 -4.70 -19.81
CA GLU A 112 -7.07 -5.84 -19.47
C GLU A 112 -5.87 -5.43 -18.59
N ALA A 113 -5.19 -4.35 -18.97
CA ALA A 113 -3.99 -3.86 -18.30
C ALA A 113 -3.96 -2.33 -18.25
N VAL A 114 -3.25 -1.79 -17.26
CA VAL A 114 -3.05 -0.35 -17.07
C VAL A 114 -1.58 -0.03 -16.79
N PRO A 115 -1.10 1.16 -17.19
CA PRO A 115 0.23 1.63 -16.83
C PRO A 115 0.37 1.85 -15.32
N THR A 116 1.53 1.55 -14.76
CA THR A 116 1.82 1.71 -13.32
C THR A 116 3.13 2.46 -13.09
N PRO A 117 3.31 3.12 -11.93
CA PRO A 117 4.58 3.74 -11.56
C PRO A 117 5.70 2.74 -11.24
N LEU A 118 5.37 1.43 -11.20
CA LEU A 118 6.31 0.36 -10.89
C LEU A 118 7.28 0.12 -12.06
N PRO A 119 8.49 -0.41 -11.80
CA PRO A 119 9.47 -0.72 -12.83
C PRO A 119 9.01 -1.78 -13.86
N PHE A 120 7.86 -2.41 -13.62
CA PHE A 120 7.23 -3.40 -14.51
C PHE A 120 6.49 -2.76 -15.69
N GLY A 121 6.14 -1.47 -15.62
CA GLY A 121 5.33 -0.79 -16.63
C GLY A 121 3.85 -1.14 -16.52
N GLU A 122 3.26 -1.68 -17.58
CA GLU A 122 1.84 -2.10 -17.58
C GLU A 122 1.64 -3.42 -16.82
N LEU A 123 0.57 -3.47 -16.01
CA LEU A 123 0.17 -4.67 -15.26
C LEU A 123 -1.31 -4.96 -15.49
N PRO A 124 -1.77 -6.22 -15.33
CA PRO A 124 -3.18 -6.55 -15.38
C PRO A 124 -3.97 -5.68 -14.39
N THR A 125 -5.09 -5.11 -14.83
CA THR A 125 -5.83 -4.08 -14.06
C THR A 125 -6.11 -4.47 -12.61
N PRO A 126 -6.64 -5.67 -12.30
CA PRO A 126 -6.90 -6.06 -10.92
C PRO A 126 -5.63 -6.16 -10.07
N VAL A 127 -4.50 -6.59 -10.67
CA VAL A 127 -3.22 -6.68 -9.97
C VAL A 127 -2.67 -5.29 -9.69
N ALA A 128 -2.69 -4.39 -10.68
CA ALA A 128 -2.26 -3.00 -10.52
C ALA A 128 -3.06 -2.27 -9.43
N GLY A 129 -4.39 -2.45 -9.40
CA GLY A 129 -5.26 -1.86 -8.37
C GLY A 129 -4.94 -2.38 -6.97
N VAL A 130 -4.66 -3.67 -6.83
CA VAL A 130 -4.33 -4.27 -5.53
C VAL A 130 -2.90 -3.97 -5.10
N LEU A 131 -1.95 -3.72 -6.01
CA LEU A 131 -0.63 -3.21 -5.64
C LEU A 131 -0.68 -1.75 -5.15
N CYS A 132 -1.50 -0.91 -5.78
CA CYS A 132 -1.82 0.43 -5.27
C CYS A 132 -2.46 0.37 -3.86
N ALA A 133 -3.29 -0.65 -3.63
CA ALA A 133 -3.91 -0.92 -2.33
C ALA A 133 -2.90 -1.44 -1.29
N LEU A 134 -1.96 -2.29 -1.70
CA LEU A 134 -0.91 -2.87 -0.86
C LEU A 134 -0.09 -1.76 -0.20
N ASP A 135 0.37 -0.80 -0.98
CA ASP A 135 1.07 0.39 -0.48
C ASP A 135 0.27 1.10 0.63
N ALA A 136 -0.97 1.49 0.31
CA ALA A 136 -1.82 2.22 1.25
C ALA A 136 -2.13 1.43 2.53
N ALA A 137 -2.46 0.14 2.41
CA ALA A 137 -2.84 -0.70 3.55
C ALA A 137 -1.66 -1.01 4.47
N VAL A 138 -0.50 -1.33 3.90
CA VAL A 138 0.70 -1.68 4.68
C VAL A 138 1.28 -0.43 5.35
N HIS A 139 1.27 0.72 4.67
CA HIS A 139 1.68 1.96 5.30
C HIS A 139 0.67 2.50 6.32
N ALA A 140 -0.63 2.21 6.14
CA ALA A 140 -1.60 2.44 7.20
C ALA A 140 -1.28 1.61 8.46
N TRP A 141 -0.85 0.35 8.29
CA TRP A 141 -0.36 -0.48 9.39
C TRP A 141 0.93 0.08 10.02
N ASP A 142 1.91 0.49 9.21
CA ASP A 142 3.16 1.07 9.72
C ASP A 142 2.89 2.30 10.61
N ILE A 143 1.97 3.18 10.18
CA ILE A 143 1.53 4.35 10.97
C ILE A 143 0.78 3.92 12.23
N ALA A 144 -0.12 2.93 12.12
CA ALA A 144 -0.89 2.47 13.27
C ALA A 144 0.02 1.95 14.40
N ILE A 145 1.02 1.13 14.06
CA ILE A 145 1.99 0.62 15.04
C ILE A 145 2.84 1.75 15.62
N GLY A 146 3.38 2.65 14.78
CA GLY A 146 4.18 3.79 15.24
C GLY A 146 3.43 4.77 16.15
N THR A 147 2.09 4.71 16.16
CA THR A 147 1.23 5.61 16.93
C THR A 147 0.39 4.90 17.99
N GLY A 148 0.55 3.58 18.17
CA GLY A 148 -0.20 2.78 19.13
C GLY A 148 -1.68 2.62 18.81
N GLN A 149 -2.07 2.80 17.55
CA GLN A 149 -3.43 2.54 17.05
C GLN A 149 -3.62 1.05 16.74
N PRO A 150 -4.87 0.54 16.72
CA PRO A 150 -5.12 -0.84 16.30
C PRO A 150 -4.76 -1.06 14.83
N SER A 151 -4.28 -2.27 14.52
CA SER A 151 -4.01 -2.69 13.13
C SER A 151 -5.27 -2.53 12.27
N PRO A 152 -5.16 -1.89 11.08
CA PRO A 152 -6.25 -1.87 10.11
C PRO A 152 -6.31 -3.13 9.24
N LEU A 153 -5.28 -3.98 9.27
CA LEU A 153 -5.19 -5.18 8.44
C LEU A 153 -6.02 -6.33 9.00
N THR A 154 -6.74 -7.00 8.11
CA THR A 154 -7.44 -8.27 8.37
C THR A 154 -6.80 -9.37 7.50
N ASP A 155 -6.98 -10.64 7.90
CA ASP A 155 -6.47 -11.76 7.11
C ASP A 155 -7.07 -11.83 5.69
N GLU A 156 -8.34 -11.42 5.54
CA GLU A 156 -8.99 -11.35 4.24
C GLU A 156 -8.34 -10.31 3.32
N LEU A 157 -8.13 -9.08 3.83
CA LEU A 157 -7.42 -8.05 3.10
C LEU A 157 -6.00 -8.52 2.76
N ALA A 158 -5.27 -9.03 3.75
CA ALA A 158 -3.89 -9.49 3.58
C ALA A 158 -3.77 -10.60 2.52
N GLY A 159 -4.72 -11.52 2.44
CA GLY A 159 -4.74 -12.57 1.41
C GLY A 159 -4.86 -12.00 -0.02
N HIS A 160 -5.65 -10.96 -0.22
CA HIS A 160 -5.72 -10.27 -1.52
C HIS A 160 -4.42 -9.53 -1.85
N LEU A 161 -3.82 -8.85 -0.86
CA LEU A 161 -2.54 -8.15 -1.04
C LEU A 161 -1.43 -9.14 -1.40
N LEU A 162 -1.34 -10.29 -0.69
CA LEU A 162 -0.41 -11.38 -1.01
C LEU A 162 -0.60 -11.92 -2.43
N THR A 163 -1.85 -12.09 -2.85
CA THR A 163 -2.16 -12.57 -4.21
C THR A 163 -1.62 -11.64 -5.29
N ALA A 164 -1.66 -10.32 -5.08
CA ALA A 164 -1.09 -9.35 -6.02
C ALA A 164 0.44 -9.25 -5.93
N ALA A 165 0.98 -9.50 -4.74
CA ALA A 165 2.40 -9.44 -4.43
C ALA A 165 3.21 -10.59 -5.05
N ASP A 166 2.58 -11.75 -5.27
CA ASP A 166 3.20 -12.97 -5.79
C ASP A 166 3.99 -12.74 -7.09
N GLY A 167 5.31 -12.96 -7.04
CA GLY A 167 6.24 -12.81 -8.15
C GLY A 167 6.58 -11.36 -8.54
N LEU A 168 6.01 -10.36 -7.87
CA LEU A 168 6.26 -8.93 -8.13
C LEU A 168 7.02 -8.23 -7.01
N ILE A 169 7.03 -8.77 -5.78
CA ILE A 169 7.79 -8.17 -4.67
C ILE A 169 9.29 -8.48 -4.76
N GLU A 170 9.71 -9.66 -5.23
CA GLU A 170 11.14 -10.00 -5.31
C GLU A 170 11.94 -9.01 -6.16
N PRO A 171 11.50 -8.63 -7.38
CA PRO A 171 12.21 -7.60 -8.13
C PRO A 171 12.22 -6.25 -7.42
N LEU A 172 11.14 -5.86 -6.75
CA LEU A 172 11.09 -4.61 -5.98
C LEU A 172 12.07 -4.61 -4.80
N ARG A 173 12.30 -5.78 -4.19
CA ARG A 173 13.33 -5.99 -3.16
C ARG A 173 14.74 -5.80 -3.72
N ASP A 174 15.01 -6.28 -4.93
CA ASP A 174 16.31 -6.05 -5.60
C ASP A 174 16.58 -4.56 -5.88
N TYR A 175 15.52 -3.76 -6.08
CA TYR A 175 15.59 -2.30 -6.18
C TYR A 175 15.63 -1.58 -4.82
N GLY A 176 15.61 -2.30 -3.70
CA GLY A 176 15.64 -1.73 -2.35
C GLY A 176 14.32 -1.09 -1.90
N VAL A 177 13.22 -1.30 -2.64
CA VAL A 177 11.89 -0.77 -2.30
C VAL A 177 11.25 -1.55 -1.13
N VAL A 178 11.62 -2.82 -0.98
CA VAL A 178 11.11 -3.72 0.06
C VAL A 178 12.27 -4.26 0.90
N ALA A 179 12.16 -4.18 2.23
CA ALA A 179 13.16 -4.70 3.17
C ALA A 179 13.17 -6.24 3.20
N ALA A 180 14.28 -6.87 3.57
CA ALA A 180 14.45 -8.34 3.59
C ALA A 180 13.34 -9.09 4.35
N ILE A 181 12.99 -10.30 3.88
CA ILE A 181 11.96 -11.16 4.51
C ILE A 181 12.32 -11.40 5.97
N VAL A 182 11.33 -11.27 6.87
CA VAL A 182 11.46 -11.61 8.28
C VAL A 182 11.01 -13.06 8.48
N GLU A 183 11.82 -13.88 9.14
CA GLU A 183 11.48 -15.29 9.42
C GLU A 183 10.90 -15.46 10.83
N GLY A 184 9.95 -16.39 10.99
CA GLY A 184 9.66 -17.00 12.29
C GLY A 184 8.72 -16.22 13.23
N ALA A 185 7.63 -15.64 12.72
CA ALA A 185 6.59 -15.10 13.59
C ALA A 185 5.87 -16.22 14.39
N PRO A 186 5.70 -16.08 15.72
CA PRO A 186 4.84 -16.98 16.49
C PRO A 186 3.40 -16.93 15.98
N ALA A 187 2.66 -18.03 16.08
CA ALA A 187 1.25 -18.08 15.67
C ALA A 187 0.42 -16.95 16.31
N SER A 188 -0.44 -16.33 15.52
CA SER A 188 -1.41 -15.31 15.95
C SER A 188 -2.84 -15.71 15.58
N ASP A 189 -3.79 -14.87 15.98
CA ASP A 189 -5.17 -14.93 15.49
C ASP A 189 -5.33 -14.32 14.07
N THR A 190 -4.26 -13.76 13.50
CA THR A 190 -4.18 -13.15 12.15
C THR A 190 -2.98 -13.68 11.34
N PRO A 191 -2.89 -14.99 11.08
CA PRO A 191 -1.73 -15.61 10.45
C PRO A 191 -1.46 -15.10 9.02
N VAL A 192 -2.46 -14.65 8.27
CA VAL A 192 -2.27 -14.15 6.88
C VAL A 192 -1.70 -12.73 6.90
N VAL A 193 -2.12 -11.90 7.86
CA VAL A 193 -1.46 -10.61 8.13
C VAL A 193 0.01 -10.82 8.48
N ASP A 194 0.31 -11.77 9.36
CA ASP A 194 1.70 -12.08 9.74
C ASP A 194 2.54 -12.48 8.53
N GLU A 195 1.99 -13.33 7.64
CA GLU A 195 2.65 -13.74 6.40
C GLU A 195 2.94 -12.54 5.48
N LEU A 196 1.94 -11.69 5.23
CA LEU A 196 2.10 -10.48 4.40
C LEU A 196 3.20 -9.57 4.96
N LEU A 197 3.13 -9.24 6.25
CA LEU A 197 4.08 -8.32 6.88
C LEU A 197 5.50 -8.88 6.87
N ALA A 198 5.66 -10.15 7.24
CA ALA A 198 6.94 -10.83 7.22
C ALA A 198 7.53 -10.89 5.80
N TYR A 199 6.70 -11.21 4.80
CA TYR A 199 7.09 -11.18 3.39
C TYR A 199 7.55 -9.78 2.96
N LEU A 200 6.89 -8.73 3.40
CA LEU A 200 7.25 -7.33 3.11
C LEU A 200 8.34 -6.77 4.04
N GLY A 201 9.00 -7.61 4.83
CA GLY A 201 10.14 -7.27 5.66
C GLY A 201 9.83 -6.50 6.95
N ARG A 202 8.60 -6.62 7.44
CA ARG A 202 8.15 -6.08 8.74
C ARG A 202 8.09 -7.19 9.77
N ASP A 203 8.39 -6.85 11.02
CA ASP A 203 8.09 -7.73 12.15
C ASP A 203 6.60 -7.60 12.50
N PRO A 204 5.78 -8.66 12.37
CA PRO A 204 4.37 -8.60 12.73
C PRO A 204 4.12 -8.29 14.21
N ARG A 205 5.16 -8.33 15.06
CA ARG A 205 5.12 -8.12 16.51
C ARG A 205 5.79 -6.81 16.96
N ALA A 206 6.06 -5.91 16.03
CA ALA A 206 6.62 -4.58 16.30
C ALA A 206 5.76 -3.75 17.29
#